data_AF-A0A960R097-F1
#
_entry.id   AF-A0A960R097-F1
#
_cell.length_a   1.000
_cell.length_b   1.000
_cell.length_c   1.000
_cell.angle_alpha   90.00
_cell.angle_beta   90.00
_cell.angle_gamma   90.00
#
_symmetry.space_group_name_H-M   'P 1'
#
loop_
_entity.id
_entity.type
_entity.pdbx_description
1 polymer ?
#
loop_
_entity_poly.entity_id
_entity_poly.type
_entity_poly.pdbx_seq_one_letter_code
_entity_poly.pdbx_strand_id
1 'polypeptide(L)'
;DKKIGALIALENEDSLDEFALKAYMLNANFSSELLESIFATTTPLHDGAIIIRNLTIVAASVILPLAEDTSQVAKSMGTRHRAALGVSQLTDALLIVVSEETGKVSIARDGIMTRGIKIDRFKGIIRSVFNPPLKKTLQSRFRLREWLRK
;
A
#
# COMPACT_ATOMS: atom_id res chain seq x y z
N ASP A 1 23.72 -0.29 7.48
CA ASP A 1 22.28 -0.33 7.18
C ASP A 1 21.89 -1.61 6.48
N LYS A 2 20.94 -2.38 7.05
CA LYS A 2 20.36 -3.55 6.38
C LYS A 2 19.35 -3.07 5.35
N LYS A 3 19.52 -3.46 4.09
CA LYS A 3 18.55 -3.19 3.01
C LYS A 3 17.61 -4.39 2.88
N ILE A 4 16.57 -4.41 3.70
CA ILE A 4 15.58 -5.50 3.69
C ILE A 4 14.51 -5.18 2.65
N GLY A 5 14.29 -6.11 1.72
CA GLY A 5 13.21 -6.02 0.75
C GLY A 5 11.87 -6.26 1.42
N ALA A 6 10.87 -5.43 1.12
CA ALA A 6 9.52 -5.59 1.66
C ALA A 6 8.48 -5.28 0.60
N LEU A 7 7.34 -5.97 0.67
CA LEU A 7 6.15 -5.73 -0.13
C LEU A 7 4.92 -5.80 0.77
N ILE A 8 4.23 -4.67 0.91
CA ILE A 8 3.12 -4.51 1.83
C ILE A 8 1.91 -4.05 1.02
N ALA A 9 0.82 -4.80 1.08
CA ALA A 9 -0.47 -4.41 0.53
C ALA A 9 -1.36 -3.91 1.66
N LEU A 10 -1.71 -2.62 1.62
CA LEU A 10 -2.72 -2.05 2.50
C LEU A 10 -4.07 -2.10 1.79
N GLU A 11 -4.96 -2.92 2.31
CA GLU A 11 -6.33 -3.04 1.80
C GLU A 11 -7.09 -1.71 2.01
N ASN A 12 -7.92 -1.35 1.03
CA ASN A 12 -8.81 -0.19 1.10
C ASN A 12 -10.27 -0.61 0.93
N GLU A 13 -10.95 -0.29 -0.18
CA GLU A 13 -12.34 -0.68 -0.41
C GLU A 13 -12.46 -2.07 -1.03
N ASP A 14 -11.54 -2.43 -1.94
CA ASP A 14 -11.52 -3.75 -2.57
C ASP A 14 -10.89 -4.79 -1.62
N SER A 15 -11.60 -5.90 -1.40
CA SER A 15 -11.07 -7.01 -0.59
C SER A 15 -9.91 -7.71 -1.28
N LEU A 16 -8.87 -8.06 -0.52
CA LEU A 16 -7.72 -8.84 -0.96
C LEU A 16 -7.79 -10.33 -0.55
N ASP A 17 -8.97 -10.81 -0.14
CA ASP A 17 -9.15 -12.17 0.39
C ASP A 17 -8.71 -13.27 -0.60
N GLU A 18 -8.94 -13.07 -1.90
CA GLU A 18 -8.54 -14.04 -2.93
C GLU A 18 -7.02 -14.30 -2.97
N PHE A 19 -6.24 -13.29 -2.60
CA PHE A 19 -4.78 -13.40 -2.47
C PHE A 19 -4.40 -13.98 -1.11
N ALA A 20 -5.07 -13.55 -0.03
CA ALA A 20 -4.79 -14.00 1.32
C ALA A 20 -5.01 -15.50 1.53
N LEU A 21 -6.06 -16.08 0.92
CA LEU A 21 -6.46 -17.49 1.09
C LEU A 21 -5.37 -18.51 0.68
N LYS A 22 -4.42 -18.12 -0.16
CA LYS A 22 -3.33 -18.99 -0.65
C LYS A 22 -2.04 -18.82 0.16
N ALA A 23 -2.07 -18.01 1.21
CA ALA A 23 -0.90 -17.57 1.97
C ALA A 23 -0.96 -18.05 3.43
N TYR A 24 0.03 -17.69 4.25
CA TYR A 24 -0.01 -17.96 5.69
C TYR A 24 -0.91 -16.94 6.39
N MET A 25 -2.09 -17.37 6.81
CA MET A 25 -3.00 -16.55 7.61
C MET A 25 -2.39 -16.26 8.99
N LEU A 26 -2.28 -14.98 9.34
CA LEU A 26 -1.73 -14.52 10.62
C LEU A 26 -2.81 -13.98 11.54
N ASN A 27 -3.71 -13.14 11.01
CA ASN A 27 -4.74 -12.44 11.79
C ASN A 27 -4.18 -11.77 13.07
N ALA A 28 -2.99 -11.18 12.95
CA ALA A 28 -2.25 -10.62 14.07
C ALA A 28 -2.42 -9.10 14.13
N ASN A 29 -2.41 -8.55 15.33
CA ASN A 29 -2.37 -7.10 15.50
C ASN A 29 -1.07 -6.54 14.92
N PHE A 30 -1.19 -5.42 14.22
CA PHE A 30 -0.04 -4.73 13.66
C PHE A 30 0.89 -4.20 14.76
N SER A 31 2.18 -4.47 14.60
CA SER A 31 3.26 -3.78 15.31
C SER A 31 4.49 -3.66 14.40
N SER A 32 5.33 -2.66 14.66
CA SER A 32 6.62 -2.48 13.96
C SER A 32 7.51 -3.72 14.09
N GLU A 33 7.57 -4.28 15.28
CA GLU A 33 8.39 -5.42 15.65
C GLU A 33 7.96 -6.68 14.90
N LEU A 34 6.64 -6.89 14.74
CA LEU A 34 6.11 -8.00 13.96
C LEU A 34 6.41 -7.82 12.48
N LEU A 35 6.26 -6.60 11.96
CA LEU A 35 6.55 -6.28 10.57
C LEU A 35 8.03 -6.56 10.22
N GLU A 36 8.94 -6.09 11.07
CA GLU A 36 10.38 -6.34 10.95
C GLU A 36 10.70 -7.84 11.02
N SER A 37 10.03 -8.56 11.92
CA SER A 37 10.22 -10.01 12.09
C SER A 37 9.76 -10.81 10.87
N ILE A 38 8.64 -10.41 10.24
CA ILE A 38 8.13 -11.06 9.03
C ILE A 38 9.11 -10.89 7.86
N PHE A 39 9.67 -9.70 7.66
CA PHE A 39 10.60 -9.45 6.57
C PHE A 39 12.06 -9.85 6.88
N ALA A 40 12.34 -10.44 8.04
CA ALA A 40 13.65 -11.01 8.31
C ALA A 40 13.94 -12.17 7.36
N THR A 41 15.05 -12.07 6.60
CA THR A 41 15.45 -13.01 5.53
C THR A 41 15.76 -14.43 6.01
N THR A 42 15.70 -14.67 7.32
CA THR A 42 15.92 -15.97 7.95
C THR A 42 14.63 -16.77 8.17
N THR A 43 13.47 -16.20 7.83
CA THR A 43 12.15 -16.83 8.07
C THR A 43 11.46 -17.18 6.76
N PRO A 44 10.58 -18.19 6.68
CA PRO A 44 9.81 -18.44 5.46
C PRO A 44 8.81 -17.32 5.09
N LEU A 45 8.45 -16.45 6.05
CA LEU A 45 7.37 -15.46 5.88
C LEU A 45 7.76 -14.24 5.05
N HIS A 46 9.07 -13.99 4.84
CA HIS A 46 9.56 -12.82 4.11
C HIS A 46 9.40 -12.92 2.59
N ASP A 47 9.16 -14.13 2.07
CA ASP A 47 9.07 -14.37 0.64
C ASP A 47 7.64 -14.12 0.14
N GLY A 48 7.43 -12.96 -0.48
CA GLY A 48 6.13 -12.50 -0.97
C GLY A 48 5.69 -11.19 -0.33
N ALA A 49 4.38 -10.93 -0.40
CA ALA A 49 3.75 -9.77 0.21
C ALA A 49 3.16 -10.10 1.59
N ILE A 50 2.87 -9.05 2.35
CA ILE A 50 1.91 -9.11 3.44
C ILE A 50 0.65 -8.34 3.06
N ILE A 51 -0.49 -8.76 3.58
CA ILE A 51 -1.76 -8.01 3.50
C ILE A 51 -2.08 -7.46 4.88
N ILE A 52 -2.33 -6.15 4.93
CA ILE A 52 -2.80 -5.46 6.13
C ILE A 52 -4.18 -4.89 5.85
N ARG A 53 -5.12 -5.22 6.73
CA ARG A 53 -6.48 -4.69 6.76
C ARG A 53 -6.65 -3.93 8.06
N ASN A 54 -6.90 -2.62 8.00
CA ASN A 54 -6.93 -1.75 9.17
C ASN A 54 -5.64 -1.83 10.01
N LEU A 55 -5.73 -2.38 11.22
CA LEU A 55 -4.60 -2.60 12.13
C LEU A 55 -4.28 -4.09 12.32
N THR A 56 -4.70 -4.92 11.36
CA THR A 56 -4.50 -6.38 11.40
C THR A 56 -3.67 -6.82 10.20
N ILE A 57 -2.58 -7.52 10.45
CA ILE A 57 -1.85 -8.27 9.42
C ILE A 57 -2.63 -9.55 9.16
N VAL A 58 -3.31 -9.60 8.01
CA VAL A 58 -4.21 -10.69 7.63
C VAL A 58 -3.40 -11.92 7.25
N ALA A 59 -2.42 -11.75 6.37
CA ALA A 59 -1.60 -12.84 5.83
C ALA A 59 -0.18 -12.38 5.48
N ALA A 60 0.75 -13.33 5.42
CA ALA A 60 2.13 -13.15 4.97
C ALA A 60 2.53 -14.24 3.96
N SER A 61 3.64 -14.02 3.24
CA SER A 61 4.06 -14.83 2.08
C SER A 61 2.99 -14.90 0.98
N VAL A 62 2.28 -13.79 0.78
CA VAL A 62 1.23 -13.69 -0.22
C VAL A 62 1.85 -13.57 -1.61
N ILE A 63 1.47 -14.48 -2.51
CA ILE A 63 1.85 -14.43 -3.93
C ILE A 63 0.87 -13.51 -4.65
N LEU A 64 1.39 -12.41 -5.20
CA LEU A 64 0.60 -11.42 -5.92
C LEU A 64 0.84 -11.50 -7.43
N PRO A 65 -0.18 -11.21 -8.26
CA PRO A 65 -0.03 -11.16 -9.72
C PRO A 65 0.96 -10.07 -10.14
N LEU A 66 1.76 -10.36 -11.16
CA LEU A 66 2.72 -9.40 -11.71
C LEU A 66 2.07 -8.57 -12.82
N ALA A 67 2.41 -7.28 -12.89
CA ALA A 67 2.09 -6.47 -14.06
C ALA A 67 2.75 -7.04 -15.32
N GLU A 68 2.05 -6.92 -16.45
CA GLU A 68 2.57 -7.32 -17.76
C GLU A 68 3.80 -6.48 -18.16
N ASP A 69 4.75 -7.10 -18.86
CA ASP A 69 6.02 -6.50 -19.28
C ASP A 69 5.88 -5.58 -20.52
N THR A 70 4.73 -4.95 -20.70
CA THR A 70 4.39 -4.14 -21.88
C THR A 70 4.99 -2.75 -21.85
N SER A 71 5.34 -2.22 -20.67
CA SER A 71 6.01 -0.92 -20.54
C SER A 71 7.52 -1.05 -20.33
N GLN A 72 8.32 -0.15 -20.91
CA GLN A 72 9.76 -0.05 -20.61
C GLN A 72 10.03 0.14 -19.12
N VAL A 73 9.09 0.76 -18.41
CA VAL A 73 9.12 0.98 -16.96
C VAL A 73 9.08 -0.35 -16.19
N ALA A 74 8.20 -1.29 -16.58
CA ALA A 74 8.09 -2.62 -15.98
C ALA A 74 9.36 -3.46 -16.18
N LYS A 75 10.06 -3.32 -17.31
CA LYS A 75 11.31 -4.05 -17.58
C LYS A 75 12.48 -3.68 -16.66
N SER A 76 12.42 -2.51 -16.02
CA SER A 76 13.41 -2.05 -15.04
C SER A 76 13.04 -2.38 -13.59
N MET A 77 11.97 -3.16 -13.37
CA MET A 77 11.41 -3.46 -12.05
C MET A 77 11.78 -4.88 -11.60
N GLY A 78 12.25 -5.00 -10.36
CA GLY A 78 12.31 -6.30 -9.67
C GLY A 78 10.91 -6.87 -9.42
N THR A 79 10.85 -8.15 -9.07
CA THR A 79 9.59 -8.92 -8.90
C THR A 79 8.60 -8.25 -7.93
N ARG A 80 9.05 -7.76 -6.77
CA ARG A 80 8.19 -7.05 -5.81
C ARG A 80 7.55 -5.78 -6.38
N HIS A 81 8.29 -5.03 -7.22
CA HIS A 81 7.75 -3.83 -7.86
C HIS A 81 6.69 -4.17 -8.90
N ARG A 82 6.92 -5.24 -9.68
CA ARG A 82 5.95 -5.73 -10.66
C ARG A 82 4.70 -6.28 -9.99
N ALA A 83 4.84 -7.00 -8.88
CA ALA A 83 3.73 -7.49 -8.07
C ALA A 83 2.87 -6.34 -7.53
N ALA A 84 3.52 -5.33 -6.94
CA ALA A 84 2.84 -4.12 -6.47
C ALA A 84 2.09 -3.41 -7.61
N LEU A 85 2.73 -3.25 -8.77
CA LEU A 85 2.10 -2.62 -9.92
C LEU A 85 0.90 -3.44 -10.42
N GLY A 86 1.04 -4.77 -10.52
CA GLY A 86 -0.01 -5.66 -11.00
C GLY A 86 -1.25 -5.61 -10.13
N VAL A 87 -1.10 -5.70 -8.81
CA VAL A 87 -2.23 -5.58 -7.88
C VAL A 87 -2.84 -4.19 -7.93
N SER A 88 -2.02 -3.12 -8.00
CA SER A 88 -2.55 -1.75 -8.09
C SER A 88 -3.36 -1.46 -9.35
N GLN A 89 -3.28 -2.30 -10.39
CA GLN A 89 -4.09 -2.19 -11.60
C GLN A 89 -5.45 -2.88 -11.45
N LEU A 90 -5.56 -3.81 -10.50
CA LEU A 90 -6.75 -4.64 -10.28
C LEU A 90 -7.59 -4.17 -9.09
N THR A 91 -6.95 -3.48 -8.13
CA THR A 91 -7.60 -3.05 -6.88
C THR A 91 -7.20 -1.63 -6.49
N ASP A 92 -7.99 -1.04 -5.60
CA ASP A 92 -7.73 0.26 -4.99
C ASP A 92 -6.71 0.23 -3.82
N ALA A 93 -6.08 -0.92 -3.59
CA ALA A 93 -5.11 -1.11 -2.52
C ALA A 93 -3.91 -0.17 -2.67
N LEU A 94 -3.33 0.24 -1.53
CA LEU A 94 -2.08 0.98 -1.51
C LEU A 94 -0.91 0.01 -1.30
N LEU A 95 -0.07 -0.15 -2.32
CA LEU A 95 1.06 -1.07 -2.29
C LEU A 95 2.33 -0.30 -1.95
N ILE A 96 3.09 -0.78 -0.97
CA ILE A 96 4.36 -0.20 -0.54
C ILE A 96 5.46 -1.21 -0.82
N VAL A 97 6.54 -0.75 -1.46
CA VAL A 97 7.70 -1.58 -1.81
C VAL A 97 8.96 -0.96 -1.25
N VAL A 98 9.77 -1.76 -0.55
CA VAL A 98 11.13 -1.39 -0.16
C VAL A 98 12.11 -2.20 -1.01
N SER A 99 12.98 -1.52 -1.73
CA SER A 99 14.01 -2.15 -2.57
C SER A 99 15.12 -2.76 -1.71
N GLU A 100 15.38 -4.06 -1.85
CA GLU A 100 16.53 -4.73 -1.21
C GLU A 100 17.89 -4.25 -1.77
N GLU A 101 17.93 -3.78 -3.02
CA GLU A 101 19.16 -3.27 -3.64
C GLU A 101 19.51 -1.86 -3.16
N THR A 102 18.51 -0.98 -3.08
CA THR A 102 18.71 0.46 -2.90
C THR A 102 18.20 1.01 -1.58
N GLY A 103 17.34 0.27 -0.86
CA GLY A 103 16.62 0.75 0.33
C GLY A 103 15.53 1.80 0.02
N LYS A 104 15.34 2.18 -1.25
CA LYS A 104 14.34 3.18 -1.63
C LYS A 104 12.93 2.63 -1.47
N VAL A 105 12.04 3.49 -0.97
CA VAL A 105 10.60 3.22 -0.86
C VAL A 105 9.89 3.65 -2.13
N SER A 106 9.02 2.79 -2.64
CA SER A 106 8.11 3.06 -3.75
C SER A 106 6.68 2.78 -3.32
N ILE A 107 5.72 3.46 -3.95
CA ILE A 107 4.28 3.20 -3.78
C ILE A 107 3.66 2.90 -5.14
N ALA A 108 2.78 1.91 -5.19
CA ALA A 108 1.87 1.70 -6.33
C ALA A 108 0.41 1.84 -5.88
N ARG A 109 -0.38 2.54 -6.69
CA ARG A 109 -1.83 2.70 -6.55
C ARG A 109 -2.41 3.11 -7.89
N ASP A 110 -3.62 2.65 -8.21
CA ASP A 110 -4.36 3.05 -9.42
C ASP A 110 -3.53 2.85 -10.71
N GLY A 111 -2.76 1.75 -10.75
CA GLY A 111 -1.86 1.39 -11.85
C GLY A 111 -0.62 2.29 -12.02
N ILE A 112 -0.34 3.19 -11.07
CA ILE A 112 0.80 4.12 -11.12
C ILE A 112 1.81 3.78 -10.03
N MET A 113 3.07 3.55 -10.44
CA MET A 113 4.20 3.37 -9.53
C MET A 113 4.99 4.67 -9.37
N THR A 114 5.06 5.18 -8.14
CA THR A 114 5.94 6.30 -7.75
C THR A 114 7.17 5.75 -7.02
N ARG A 115 8.36 5.93 -7.58
CA ARG A 115 9.63 5.42 -7.05
C ARG A 115 10.38 6.45 -6.20
N GLY A 116 11.12 6.00 -5.18
CA GLY A 116 12.04 6.84 -4.41
C GLY A 116 11.34 7.95 -3.63
N ILE A 117 10.24 7.63 -2.98
CA ILE A 117 9.40 8.58 -2.27
C ILE A 117 10.09 9.06 -0.99
N LYS A 118 10.10 10.38 -0.77
CA LYS A 118 10.57 10.99 0.48
C LYS A 118 9.54 10.82 1.59
N ILE A 119 10.00 10.73 2.84
CA ILE A 119 9.16 10.44 4.02
C ILE A 119 7.94 11.38 4.16
N ASP A 120 8.08 12.67 3.87
CA ASP A 120 6.98 13.63 4.00
C ASP A 120 5.88 13.35 2.98
N ARG A 121 6.28 13.03 1.74
CA ARG A 121 5.34 12.65 0.67
C ARG A 121 4.69 11.31 0.98
N PHE A 122 5.45 10.34 1.51
CA PHE A 122 4.92 9.06 1.95
C PHE A 122 3.80 9.24 2.99
N LYS A 123 4.06 10.01 4.05
CA LYS A 123 3.05 10.34 5.08
C LYS A 123 1.84 11.06 4.51
N GLY A 124 2.05 11.98 3.56
CA GLY A 124 0.97 12.68 2.87
C GLY A 124 0.05 11.74 2.09
N ILE A 125 0.63 10.80 1.33
CA ILE A 125 -0.13 9.80 0.57
C ILE A 125 -0.96 8.92 1.50
N ILE A 126 -0.35 8.36 2.55
CA ILE A 126 -1.03 7.49 3.52
C ILE A 126 -2.23 8.22 4.15
N ARG A 127 -2.04 9.47 4.59
CA ARG A 127 -3.13 10.28 5.17
C ARG A 127 -4.22 10.56 4.16
N SER A 128 -3.86 10.87 2.91
CA SER A 128 -4.84 11.15 1.85
C SER A 128 -5.73 9.94 1.55
N VAL A 129 -5.19 8.72 1.65
CA VAL A 129 -5.91 7.49 1.37
C VAL A 129 -6.79 7.09 2.56
N PHE A 130 -6.21 7.01 3.76
CA PHE A 130 -6.90 6.39 4.91
C PHE A 130 -7.53 7.38 5.89
N ASN A 131 -7.27 8.68 5.76
CA ASN A 131 -7.89 9.72 6.58
C ASN A 131 -8.18 10.98 5.74
N PRO A 132 -9.01 10.86 4.69
CA PRO A 132 -9.30 11.99 3.82
C PRO A 132 -9.93 13.13 4.64
N PRO A 133 -9.53 14.39 4.42
CA PRO A 133 -10.13 15.51 5.13
C PRO A 133 -11.63 15.53 4.84
N LEU A 134 -12.44 15.59 5.89
CA LEU A 134 -13.89 15.73 5.79
C LEU A 134 -14.21 16.86 4.80
N LYS A 135 -14.90 16.54 3.69
CA LYS A 135 -15.45 17.56 2.79
C LYS A 135 -16.30 18.49 3.66
N LYS A 136 -15.82 19.71 3.91
CA LYS A 136 -16.63 20.75 4.53
C LYS A 136 -17.80 21.00 3.60
N THR A 137 -18.94 20.38 3.87
CA THR A 137 -20.19 20.60 3.16
C THR A 137 -20.43 22.10 3.10
N LEU A 138 -20.64 22.63 1.90
CA LEU A 138 -20.93 24.03 1.59
C LEU A 138 -22.28 24.50 2.17
N GLN A 139 -22.54 24.27 3.47
CA GLN A 139 -23.64 24.92 4.18
C GLN A 139 -23.40 26.43 4.36
N SER A 140 -22.19 26.93 4.05
CA SER A 140 -21.88 28.36 4.11
C SER A 140 -22.48 29.20 2.96
N ARG A 141 -22.97 28.60 1.87
CA ARG A 141 -23.62 29.37 0.79
C ARG A 141 -25.10 29.68 1.04
N PHE A 142 -25.71 29.08 2.07
CA PHE A 142 -27.16 29.20 2.31
C PHE A 142 -27.58 30.23 3.37
N ARG A 143 -26.65 30.95 4.01
CA ARG A 143 -27.00 32.01 5.01
C ARG A 143 -26.75 33.45 4.58
N LEU A 144 -26.23 33.69 3.38
CA LEU A 144 -26.05 35.06 2.88
C LEU A 144 -27.38 35.72 2.47
N ARG A 145 -28.33 34.94 1.92
CA ARG A 145 -29.64 35.47 1.49
C ARG A 145 -30.57 35.82 2.64
N GLU A 146 -30.44 35.18 3.80
CA GLU A 146 -31.23 35.51 5.00
C GLU A 146 -30.67 36.72 5.76
N TRP A 147 -29.36 36.94 5.73
CA TRP A 147 -28.73 38.10 6.38
C TRP A 147 -28.98 39.40 5.60
N LEU A 148 -29.02 39.34 4.26
CA LEU A 148 -29.34 40.49 3.39
C LEU A 148 -30.83 40.87 3.38
N ARG A 149 -31.69 40.15 4.13
CA ARG A 149 -33.13 40.39 4.25
C ARG A 149 -33.55 40.98 5.62
N LYS A 150 -32.58 41.29 6.49
CA LYS A 150 -32.77 42.14 7.67
C LYS A 150 -32.15 43.50 7.43
#